data_AF-A0A7D5N582-F1
#
_entry.id   AF-A0A7D5N582-F1
#
_cell.length_a   1.000
_cell.length_b   1.000
_cell.length_c   1.000
_cell.angle_alpha   90.00
_cell.angle_beta   90.00
_cell.angle_gamma   90.00
#
_symmetry.space_group_name_H-M   'P 1'
#
loop_
_entity.id
_entity.type
_entity.pdbx_description
1 polymer ?
#
loop_
_entity_poly.entity_id
_entity_poly.type
_entity_poly.pdbx_seq_one_letter_code
_entity_poly.pdbx_strand_id
1 'polypeptide(L)' 'MLEGYYSGAGMMNPVLMNQGISMNFNVCDSIEVELHDPNNFNLVSSVTTLMQTDGTATCLFPSMNNTYYVAIKHRNSIET' A
#
# COMPACT_ATOMS: atom_id res chain seq x y z
N MET A 1 5.27 -2.72 12.37
CA MET A 1 4.32 -3.40 13.29
C MET A 1 2.91 -2.78 13.16
N LEU A 2 1.95 -3.49 12.57
CA LEU A 2 0.60 -3.00 12.18
C LEU A 2 -0.50 -3.30 13.23
N GLU A 3 -0.14 -3.90 14.37
CA GLU A 3 -1.08 -4.38 15.40
C GLU A 3 -1.89 -3.25 16.07
N GLY A 4 -1.42 -2.00 16.04
CA GLY A 4 -2.10 -0.86 16.68
C GLY A 4 -3.44 -0.46 16.05
N TYR A 5 -3.78 -1.00 14.88
CA TYR A 5 -4.99 -0.65 14.12
C TYR A 5 -6.06 -1.73 14.10
N TYR A 6 -5.83 -2.85 14.77
CA TYR A 6 -6.75 -3.97 14.83
C TYR A 6 -7.95 -3.65 15.74
N SER A 7 -9.15 -3.53 15.16
CA SER A 7 -10.39 -3.24 15.90
C SER A 7 -11.08 -4.52 16.42
N GLY A 8 -10.50 -5.69 16.16
CA GLY A 8 -11.15 -6.99 16.40
C GLY A 8 -11.83 -7.56 15.14
N ALA A 9 -12.09 -8.86 15.16
CA ALA A 9 -12.80 -9.61 14.11
C ALA A 9 -12.20 -9.57 12.69
N GLY A 10 -10.89 -9.26 12.56
CA GLY A 10 -10.23 -9.17 11.24
C GLY A 10 -10.37 -7.81 10.55
N MET A 11 -10.95 -6.81 11.22
CA MET A 11 -11.20 -5.49 10.64
C MET A 11 -10.16 -4.45 11.13
N MET A 12 -9.67 -3.65 10.19
CA MET A 12 -8.78 -2.52 10.46
C MET A 12 -9.59 -1.21 10.57
N ASN A 13 -9.20 -0.33 11.50
CA ASN A 13 -9.83 0.98 11.64
C ASN A 13 -9.51 1.87 10.41
N PRO A 14 -10.46 2.69 9.91
CA PRO A 14 -10.24 3.60 8.78
C PRO A 14 -9.38 4.81 9.21
N VAL A 15 -8.06 4.62 9.30
CA VAL A 15 -7.11 5.63 9.80
C VAL A 15 -7.04 6.88 8.92
N LEU A 16 -7.18 6.73 7.60
CA LEU A 16 -7.16 7.86 6.67
C LEU A 16 -8.36 8.80 6.85
N MET A 17 -9.49 8.29 7.32
CA MET A 17 -10.64 9.10 7.72
C MET A 17 -10.36 9.87 9.01
N ASN A 18 -9.79 9.20 10.02
CA ASN A 18 -9.42 9.83 11.29
C ASN A 18 -8.35 10.93 11.13
N GLN A 19 -7.50 10.82 10.12
CA GLN A 19 -6.49 11.84 9.78
C GLN A 19 -7.02 12.95 8.86
N GLY A 20 -8.29 12.88 8.42
CA GLY A 20 -8.89 13.86 7.52
C GLY A 20 -8.31 13.87 6.10
N ILE A 21 -7.58 12.81 5.72
CA ILE A 21 -6.90 12.68 4.43
C ILE A 21 -7.85 12.12 3.37
N SER A 22 -8.86 11.34 3.77
CA SER A 22 -9.88 10.77 2.88
C SER A 22 -11.24 10.74 3.57
N MET A 23 -12.31 11.05 2.83
CA MET A 23 -13.70 10.92 3.33
C MET A 23 -14.27 9.52 3.11
N ASN A 24 -13.45 8.57 2.67
CA ASN A 24 -13.89 7.22 2.29
C ASN A 24 -13.69 6.22 3.45
N PHE A 25 -14.80 5.72 4.00
CA PHE A 25 -14.84 4.79 5.14
C PHE A 25 -14.21 3.42 4.86
N ASN A 26 -14.02 3.07 3.58
CA ASN A 26 -13.49 1.76 3.18
C ASN A 26 -11.97 1.78 3.01
N VAL A 27 -11.29 2.89 3.28
CA VAL A 27 -9.85 3.01 3.04
C VAL A 27 -9.11 3.10 4.37
N CYS A 28 -8.19 2.17 4.59
CA CYS A 28 -7.43 2.06 5.81
C CYS A 28 -6.09 2.80 5.71
N ASP A 29 -5.35 2.64 4.62
CA ASP A 29 -4.00 3.20 4.45
C ASP A 29 -3.72 3.54 2.98
N SER A 30 -2.67 4.33 2.74
CA SER A 30 -2.10 4.57 1.42
C SER A 30 -0.80 3.79 1.29
N ILE A 31 -0.69 3.02 0.22
CA ILE A 31 0.51 2.23 -0.09
C ILE A 31 1.13 2.76 -1.38
N GLU A 32 2.45 2.81 -1.41
CA GLU A 32 3.23 3.07 -2.60
C GLU A 32 3.85 1.76 -3.05
N VAL A 33 3.46 1.30 -4.24
CA VAL A 33 4.02 0.10 -4.85
C VAL A 33 5.03 0.53 -5.90
N GLU A 34 6.27 0.15 -5.68
CA GLU A 34 7.41 0.45 -6.53
C GLU A 34 7.84 -0.83 -7.26
N LEU A 35 8.13 -0.68 -8.55
CA LEU A 35 8.76 -1.70 -9.38
C LEU A 35 10.22 -1.33 -9.55
N HIS A 36 11.11 -2.26 -9.24
CA HIS A 36 12.54 -2.11 -9.33
C HIS A 36 13.13 -3.04 -10.38
N ASP A 37 14.14 -2.56 -11.10
CA ASP A 37 14.90 -3.37 -12.04
C ASP A 37 15.66 -4.48 -11.28
N PRO A 38 15.64 -5.72 -11.78
CA PRO A 38 16.21 -6.86 -11.06
C PRO A 38 17.74 -6.87 -11.01
N ASN A 39 18.42 -6.09 -11.85
CA ASN A 39 19.87 -6.08 -11.96
C ASN A 39 20.50 -4.96 -11.13
N ASN A 40 19.88 -3.78 -11.11
CA ASN A 40 20.45 -2.59 -10.46
C ASN A 40 19.58 -2.01 -9.34
N PHE A 41 18.40 -2.58 -9.09
CA PHE A 41 17.44 -2.13 -8.07
C PHE A 41 16.96 -0.68 -8.25
N ASN A 42 17.17 -0.07 -9.42
CA ASN A 42 16.64 1.26 -9.70
C ASN A 42 15.12 1.20 -9.83
N LEU A 43 14.48 2.28 -9.39
CA LEU A 43 13.04 2.46 -9.56
C LEU A 43 12.71 2.57 -11.06
N VAL A 44 11.84 1.67 -11.52
CA VAL A 44 11.32 1.63 -12.89
C VAL A 44 9.98 2.35 -12.96
N SER A 45 9.10 2.10 -11.98
CA SER A 45 7.78 2.71 -11.91
C SER A 45 7.27 2.67 -10.47
N SER A 46 6.50 3.67 -10.07
CA SER A 46 5.79 3.66 -8.79
C SER A 46 4.32 4.02 -9.00
N VAL A 47 3.46 3.39 -8.20
CA VAL A 47 2.02 3.66 -8.15
C VAL A 47 1.62 3.79 -6.69
N THR A 48 1.10 4.96 -6.32
CA THR A 48 0.44 5.14 -5.04
C THR A 48 -1.02 4.72 -5.18
N THR A 49 -1.45 3.76 -4.35
CA THR A 49 -2.84 3.31 -4.31
C THR A 49 -3.37 3.32 -2.87
N LEU A 50 -4.69 3.31 -2.77
CA LEU A 50 -5.42 3.29 -1.53
C LEU A 50 -5.72 1.83 -1.16
N MET A 51 -5.29 1.41 0.03
CA MET A 51 -5.57 0.10 0.58
C MET A 51 -6.91 0.10 1.28
N GLN A 52 -7.75 -0.84 0.89
CA GLN A 52 -9.07 -1.01 1.47
C GLN A 52 -9.01 -1.71 2.82
N THR A 53 -10.05 -1.54 3.63
CA THR A 53 -10.19 -2.15 4.96
C THR A 53 -10.25 -3.67 4.95
N ASP A 54 -10.56 -4.27 3.79
CA ASP A 54 -10.52 -5.72 3.56
C ASP A 54 -9.10 -6.26 3.26
N GLY A 55 -8.09 -5.39 3.26
CA GLY A 55 -6.71 -5.74 2.97
C GLY A 55 -6.36 -5.78 1.48
N THR A 56 -7.29 -5.41 0.60
CA THR A 56 -7.04 -5.38 -0.84
C THR A 56 -6.57 -4.01 -1.31
N ALA A 57 -5.66 -3.99 -2.28
CA ALA A 57 -5.22 -2.79 -2.95
C ALA A 57 -4.97 -3.12 -4.42
N THR A 58 -5.58 -2.36 -5.33
CA THR A 58 -5.38 -2.55 -6.76
C THR A 58 -4.37 -1.54 -7.28
N CYS A 59 -3.28 -2.04 -7.86
CA CYS A 59 -2.25 -1.23 -8.51
C CYS A 59 -2.28 -1.53 -10.00
N LEU A 60 -2.41 -0.49 -10.82
CA LEU A 60 -2.40 -0.63 -12.28
C LEU A 60 -1.05 -0.19 -12.81
N PHE A 61 -0.31 -1.13 -13.38
CA PHE A 61 0.94 -0.84 -14.09
C PHE A 61 0.72 -1.02 -15.60
N PRO A 62 1.39 -0.21 -16.45
CA PRO A 62 1.39 -0.44 -17.89
C PRO A 62 2.02 -1.80 -18.22
N SER A 63 1.72 -2.35 -19.40
CA SER A 63 2.31 -3.62 -19.83
C SER A 63 3.84 -3.52 -19.85
N MET A 64 4.52 -4.24 -18.97
CA MET A 64 5.97 -4.30 -18.93
C MET A 64 6.45 -5.67 -19.39
N ASN A 65 7.44 -5.69 -20.28
CA ASN A 65 8.00 -6.92 -20.86
C ASN A 65 9.32 -7.29 -20.18
N ASN A 66 9.33 -7.36 -18.85
CA ASN A 66 10.49 -7.80 -18.09
C ASN A 66 10.08 -8.31 -16.70
N THR A 67 11.02 -8.92 -15.99
CA THR A 67 10.87 -9.25 -14.56
C THR A 67 11.28 -8.05 -13.71
N TYR A 68 10.57 -7.82 -12.60
CA TYR A 68 10.84 -6.72 -11.68
C TYR A 68 10.71 -7.19 -10.23
N TYR A 69 11.46 -6.56 -9.33
CA TYR A 69 11.16 -6.67 -7.90
C TYR A 69 10.04 -5.70 -7.53
N VAL A 70 9.14 -6.13 -6.66
CA VAL A 70 8.05 -5.29 -6.16
C VAL A 70 8.40 -4.90 -4.73
N ALA A 71 8.53 -3.59 -4.48
CA ALA A 71 8.63 -3.04 -3.14
C ALA A 71 7.29 -2.38 -2.76
N ILE A 72 6.81 -2.65 -1.56
CA ILE A 72 5.54 -2.10 -1.05
C ILE A 72 5.87 -1.24 0.16
N LYS A 73 5.72 0.07 0.00
CA LYS A 73 5.93 1.06 1.05
C LYS A 73 4.58 1.49 1.60
N HIS A 74 4.33 1.17 2.85
CA HIS A 74 3.15 1.64 3.57
C HIS A 74 3.48 2.92 4.32
N ARG A 75 2.60 3.93 4.25
CA ARG A 75 2.80 5.19 5.00
C ARG A 75 2.88 4.98 6.51
N ASN A 76 2.24 3.92 7.02
CA ASN A 76 2.21 3.58 8.44
C ASN A 76 2.94 2.28 8.82
N SER A 77 3.72 1.69 7.91
CA SER A 77 4.49 0.49 8.24
C SER A 77 5.92 0.88 8.63
N ILE A 78 6.23 0.75 9.92
CA ILE A 78 7.60 0.41 10.32
C ILE A 78 7.92 -0.95 9.70
N GLU A 79 8.83 -0.94 8.70
CA GLU A 79 9.61 -2.11 8.28
C GLU A 79 10.30 -2.68 9.53
N THR A 80 10.03 -3.96 9.83
CA THR A 80 10.68 -4.70 10.91
C THR A 80 11.26 -5.97 10.33
#